data_AF-T0XV44-F1
#
_entry.id   AF-T0XV44-F1
#
_cell.length_a   1.000
_cell.length_b   1.000
_cell.length_c   1.000
_cell.angle_alpha   90.00
_cell.angle_beta   90.00
_cell.angle_gamma   90.00
#
_symmetry.space_group_name_H-M   'P 1'
#
loop_
_entity.id
_entity.type
_entity.pdbx_description
1 polymer ?
#
loop_
_entity_poly.entity_id
_entity_poly.type
_entity_poly.pdbx_seq_one_letter_code
_entity_poly.pdbx_strand_id
1 'polypeptide(L)'
;LTGGSEIIGQSGTGSFTQNGGTNQDFSYGIGIGGSAGSNGTYKLEGGTLDTVGSSETVGISGKGKLEQSGGSNLTSSLFLGTNGGSNGTYDLNGGSLTAGSEKVGISGTGKFDQSAGTNYAGALVLGLNAGSKGSYDLSAGSLTANSETVGALGKGTFDQKGGTNTTKTLSVGGNKNKYTLDAGTLMVSGSASIGTLGKGTFDQSGGIVTIGAGGLALGLNPNTQGTYDLKGGALVAVSETIGEYGKGTLSQSGGTNNAGAVILGMKAKSKGTYDMKGGVVSSFSETVGISGTGKFDQSKGTNNGGTVVLGSNSGSKGTYDLSGGTLKSTSETVGSAGKGTMNQSGGTNTIKGALNVGKKGTYDLTGGTLIAKTENNSGNFNVTGTTKNAPLSETISGNFTNKATGTVKTTNANVTWSGTFINNGAYKSDPSTQTFSNLNIGSTGFLQGGPKDIFNITGNFINDSTQSTLWQTSQSTLEFSGSSGAIHDFSVAGLQGGGDTNNFAWGTLLVGNGNLLTLTDGS
;
A
#
# COMPACT_ATOMS: atom_id res chain seq x y z
N LEU A 1 -7.78 53.89 2.29
CA LEU A 1 -7.26 54.73 3.38
C LEU A 1 -5.76 54.48 3.50
N THR A 2 -5.00 55.43 4.04
CA THR A 2 -3.61 55.23 4.47
C THR A 2 -3.55 55.69 5.92
N GLY A 3 -3.39 54.77 6.87
CA GLY A 3 -3.43 55.07 8.30
C GLY A 3 -2.50 54.16 9.10
N GLY A 4 -2.15 54.58 10.32
CA GLY A 4 -1.55 53.68 11.30
C GLY A 4 -2.62 52.74 11.89
N SER A 5 -2.19 51.55 12.34
CA SER A 5 -2.98 50.45 12.93
C SER A 5 -4.50 50.57 12.80
N GLU A 6 -5.05 49.95 11.75
CA GLU A 6 -6.49 49.83 11.55
C GLU A 6 -7.05 48.63 12.35
N ILE A 7 -7.92 48.89 13.33
CA ILE A 7 -8.58 47.82 14.10
C ILE A 7 -10.11 47.91 14.04
N ILE A 8 -10.74 46.89 13.47
CA ILE A 8 -12.18 46.75 13.35
C ILE A 8 -12.68 45.94 14.55
N GLY A 9 -13.50 46.57 15.40
CA GLY A 9 -14.04 45.94 16.61
C GLY A 9 -12.99 45.78 17.71
N GLN A 10 -12.39 46.90 18.17
CA GLN A 10 -11.35 46.86 19.21
C GLN A 10 -11.86 46.35 20.57
N SER A 11 -12.97 46.87 21.09
CA SER A 11 -13.54 46.48 22.40
C SER A 11 -15.05 46.24 22.36
N GLY A 12 -15.63 46.16 21.17
CA GLY A 12 -17.07 45.98 20.94
C GLY A 12 -17.33 45.41 19.56
N THR A 13 -18.51 45.68 18.99
CA THR A 13 -18.84 45.24 17.63
C THR A 13 -18.47 46.34 16.63
N GLY A 14 -17.70 46.02 15.60
CA GLY A 14 -17.36 46.94 14.52
C GLY A 14 -17.47 46.27 13.15
N SER A 15 -17.81 47.05 12.13
CA SER A 15 -17.83 46.57 10.75
C SER A 15 -17.29 47.62 9.79
N PHE A 16 -16.56 47.16 8.77
CA PHE A 16 -16.03 47.97 7.68
C PHE A 16 -16.34 47.30 6.34
N THR A 17 -16.65 48.09 5.31
CA THR A 17 -16.99 47.59 3.97
C THR A 17 -16.24 48.37 2.91
N GLN A 18 -15.48 47.66 2.08
CA GLN A 18 -14.71 48.19 0.96
C GLN A 18 -15.35 47.74 -0.36
N ASN A 19 -15.95 48.70 -1.07
CA ASN A 19 -16.61 48.47 -2.36
C ASN A 19 -15.72 48.80 -3.57
N GLY A 20 -14.51 49.35 -3.33
CA GLY A 20 -13.60 49.83 -4.35
C GLY A 20 -12.40 50.58 -3.75
N GLY A 21 -11.55 51.13 -4.62
CA GLY A 21 -10.34 51.86 -4.22
C GLY A 21 -9.31 50.99 -3.50
N THR A 22 -8.28 51.63 -2.92
CA THR A 22 -7.20 50.94 -2.21
C THR A 22 -7.21 51.26 -0.72
N ASN A 23 -7.17 50.22 0.11
CA ASN A 23 -6.88 50.33 1.54
C ASN A 23 -5.48 49.80 1.81
N GLN A 24 -4.58 50.64 2.34
CA GLN A 24 -3.17 50.33 2.52
C GLN A 24 -2.72 50.61 3.96
N ASP A 25 -2.19 49.59 4.66
CA ASP A 25 -1.55 49.71 5.98
C ASP A 25 -0.26 48.86 6.03
N PHE A 26 0.87 49.55 5.85
CA PHE A 26 2.20 48.94 5.85
C PHE A 26 2.88 48.94 7.23
N SER A 27 2.35 49.66 8.22
CA SER A 27 3.07 49.90 9.48
C SER A 27 2.69 48.93 10.58
N TYR A 28 1.39 48.63 10.71
CA TYR A 28 0.88 47.74 11.75
C TYR A 28 -0.10 46.69 11.21
N GLY A 29 -0.52 46.84 9.94
CA GLY A 29 -1.47 45.95 9.30
C GLY A 29 -2.89 46.10 9.86
N ILE A 30 -3.80 45.23 9.41
CA ILE A 30 -5.21 45.27 9.81
C ILE A 30 -5.48 44.26 10.92
N GLY A 31 -6.17 44.71 11.97
CA GLY A 31 -6.71 43.88 13.04
C GLY A 31 -8.24 43.80 12.99
N ILE A 32 -8.80 42.61 13.18
CA ILE A 32 -10.26 42.40 13.25
C ILE A 32 -10.59 41.60 14.53
N GLY A 33 -11.44 42.15 15.41
CA GLY A 33 -11.79 41.54 16.70
C GLY A 33 -10.65 41.63 17.72
N GLY A 34 -10.34 42.86 18.16
CA GLY A 34 -9.15 43.19 18.95
C GLY A 34 -9.11 42.56 20.34
N SER A 35 -10.12 42.84 21.17
CA SER A 35 -10.18 42.43 22.58
C SER A 35 -11.08 41.21 22.83
N ALA A 36 -10.92 40.53 23.96
CA ALA A 36 -11.82 39.46 24.36
C ALA A 36 -13.29 39.94 24.39
N GLY A 37 -14.19 39.14 23.82
CA GLY A 37 -15.62 39.49 23.70
C GLY A 37 -15.99 40.48 22.58
N SER A 38 -15.01 41.10 21.91
CA SER A 38 -15.25 41.97 20.75
C SER A 38 -15.60 41.18 19.49
N ASN A 39 -16.27 41.83 18.53
CA ASN A 39 -16.62 41.27 17.24
C ASN A 39 -16.26 42.26 16.12
N GLY A 40 -15.31 41.92 15.25
CA GLY A 40 -14.99 42.72 14.08
C GLY A 40 -15.45 42.05 12.78
N THR A 41 -15.86 42.82 11.78
CA THR A 41 -16.15 42.30 10.43
C THR A 41 -15.63 43.24 9.35
N TYR A 42 -14.74 42.74 8.48
CA TYR A 42 -14.30 43.44 7.27
C TYR A 42 -14.93 42.80 6.05
N LYS A 43 -15.52 43.59 5.15
CA LYS A 43 -16.08 43.13 3.88
C LYS A 43 -15.29 43.71 2.72
N LEU A 44 -14.69 42.86 1.89
CA LEU A 44 -14.02 43.24 0.66
C LEU A 44 -14.89 42.82 -0.53
N GLU A 45 -15.70 43.76 -1.01
CA GLU A 45 -16.61 43.56 -2.15
C GLU A 45 -15.97 43.98 -3.48
N GLY A 46 -14.99 44.90 -3.44
CA GLY A 46 -14.20 45.35 -4.59
C GLY A 46 -12.99 46.19 -4.19
N GLY A 47 -12.12 46.51 -5.16
CA GLY A 47 -10.88 47.27 -4.91
C GLY A 47 -9.73 46.42 -4.41
N THR A 48 -8.75 47.05 -3.74
CA THR A 48 -7.53 46.40 -3.23
C THR A 48 -7.38 46.64 -1.73
N LEU A 49 -7.23 45.58 -0.96
CA LEU A 49 -6.68 45.62 0.39
C LEU A 49 -5.20 45.21 0.30
N ASP A 50 -4.30 46.07 0.73
CA ASP A 50 -2.86 45.87 0.59
C ASP A 50 -2.12 46.15 1.90
N THR A 51 -1.70 45.06 2.54
CA THR A 51 -0.91 45.02 3.77
C THR A 51 0.44 44.34 3.51
N VAL A 52 0.97 44.45 2.29
CA VAL A 52 2.28 43.89 1.93
C VAL A 52 3.38 44.56 2.78
N GLY A 53 4.13 43.76 3.53
CA GLY A 53 5.10 44.24 4.52
C GLY A 53 4.62 44.15 5.96
N SER A 54 3.32 43.89 6.19
CA SER A 54 2.71 43.73 7.51
C SER A 54 1.83 42.47 7.58
N SER A 55 0.99 42.34 8.62
CA SER A 55 0.10 41.19 8.81
C SER A 55 -1.36 41.61 8.85
N GLU A 56 -2.22 40.84 8.20
CA GLU A 56 -3.66 40.89 8.42
C GLU A 56 -4.04 39.88 9.51
N THR A 57 -4.64 40.34 10.61
CA THR A 57 -4.96 39.51 11.76
C THR A 57 -6.46 39.52 12.04
N VAL A 58 -7.10 38.37 11.86
CA VAL A 58 -8.54 38.17 12.05
C VAL A 58 -8.78 37.30 13.29
N GLY A 59 -9.48 37.85 14.27
CA GLY A 59 -9.64 37.26 15.59
C GLY A 59 -8.34 37.34 16.39
N ILE A 60 -7.99 38.55 16.84
CA ILE A 60 -6.79 38.78 17.67
C ILE A 60 -7.01 38.13 19.05
N SER A 61 -7.94 38.70 19.83
CA SER A 61 -8.41 38.14 21.12
C SER A 61 -9.94 37.96 21.15
N GLY A 62 -10.66 38.61 20.24
CA GLY A 62 -12.11 38.50 20.09
C GLY A 62 -12.51 37.58 18.94
N LYS A 63 -13.68 37.85 18.36
CA LYS A 63 -14.13 37.24 17.11
C LYS A 63 -13.85 38.20 15.96
N GLY A 64 -13.11 37.75 14.96
CA GLY A 64 -12.92 38.50 13.73
C GLY A 64 -13.49 37.74 12.55
N LYS A 65 -14.04 38.48 11.59
CA LYS A 65 -14.48 37.94 10.30
C LYS A 65 -13.99 38.82 9.15
N LEU A 66 -13.43 38.21 8.11
CA LEU A 66 -13.24 38.85 6.82
C LEU A 66 -14.09 38.14 5.77
N GLU A 67 -14.92 38.89 5.04
CA GLU A 67 -15.76 38.41 3.95
C GLU A 67 -15.25 39.00 2.62
N GLN A 68 -14.68 38.17 1.76
CA GLN A 68 -14.21 38.60 0.44
C GLN A 68 -15.11 38.04 -0.66
N SER A 69 -15.89 38.91 -1.30
CA SER A 69 -16.73 38.56 -2.45
C SER A 69 -16.18 39.08 -3.78
N GLY A 70 -15.19 39.98 -3.74
CA GLY A 70 -14.50 40.53 -4.90
C GLY A 70 -13.15 41.15 -4.54
N GLY A 71 -12.58 41.94 -5.45
CA GLY A 71 -11.33 42.66 -5.22
C GLY A 71 -10.08 41.79 -5.03
N SER A 72 -8.98 42.45 -4.67
CA SER A 72 -7.66 41.84 -4.41
C SER A 72 -7.24 42.10 -2.96
N ASN A 73 -6.90 41.04 -2.22
CA ASN A 73 -6.28 41.12 -0.91
C ASN A 73 -4.82 40.68 -1.00
N LEU A 74 -3.90 41.57 -0.66
CA LEU A 74 -2.45 41.35 -0.71
C LEU A 74 -1.89 41.53 0.71
N THR A 75 -1.23 40.51 1.25
CA THR A 75 -0.64 40.58 2.60
C THR A 75 0.65 39.78 2.70
N SER A 76 1.57 40.19 3.57
CA SER A 76 2.73 39.32 3.88
C SER A 76 2.36 38.16 4.78
N SER A 77 1.35 38.32 5.65
CA SER A 77 0.87 37.24 6.50
C SER A 77 -0.60 37.40 6.88
N LEU A 78 -1.38 36.35 6.67
CA LEU A 78 -2.76 36.26 7.15
C LEU A 78 -2.81 35.34 8.39
N PHE A 79 -3.32 35.87 9.50
CA PHE A 79 -3.43 35.17 10.78
C PHE A 79 -4.89 35.08 11.22
N LEU A 80 -5.42 33.86 11.38
CA LEU A 80 -6.77 33.62 11.86
C LEU A 80 -6.74 32.96 13.26
N GLY A 81 -7.39 33.57 14.25
CA GLY A 81 -7.47 33.02 15.61
C GLY A 81 -6.13 33.01 16.34
N THR A 82 -5.66 34.20 16.72
CA THR A 82 -4.28 34.42 17.18
C THR A 82 -4.08 33.99 18.64
N ASN A 83 -4.85 34.56 19.56
CA ASN A 83 -4.73 34.30 21.01
C ASN A 83 -5.67 33.18 21.48
N GLY A 84 -5.40 32.61 22.65
CA GLY A 84 -6.27 31.60 23.26
C GLY A 84 -7.70 32.11 23.43
N GLY A 85 -8.69 31.31 23.01
CA GLY A 85 -10.12 31.67 23.07
C GLY A 85 -10.63 32.58 21.94
N SER A 86 -9.73 33.16 21.13
CA SER A 86 -10.12 33.96 19.95
C SER A 86 -10.66 33.09 18.81
N ASN A 87 -11.47 33.70 17.94
CA ASN A 87 -11.99 33.05 16.73
C ASN A 87 -11.78 33.96 15.51
N GLY A 88 -11.01 33.50 14.53
CA GLY A 88 -10.85 34.17 13.24
C GLY A 88 -11.53 33.40 12.13
N THR A 89 -12.29 34.08 11.29
CA THR A 89 -12.96 33.48 10.13
C THR A 89 -12.69 34.29 8.87
N TYR A 90 -12.32 33.61 7.78
CA TYR A 90 -12.16 34.21 6.46
C TYR A 90 -13.05 33.49 5.46
N ASP A 91 -13.96 34.21 4.82
CA ASP A 91 -14.86 33.69 3.79
C ASP A 91 -14.39 34.22 2.42
N LEU A 92 -13.77 33.37 1.59
CA LEU A 92 -13.39 33.68 0.21
C LEU A 92 -14.46 33.18 -0.76
N ASN A 93 -15.39 34.07 -1.09
CA ASN A 93 -16.53 33.83 -1.99
C ASN A 93 -16.34 34.43 -3.39
N GLY A 94 -15.20 35.08 -3.65
CA GLY A 94 -14.82 35.68 -4.93
C GLY A 94 -13.55 36.51 -4.81
N GLY A 95 -13.03 37.04 -5.92
CA GLY A 95 -11.78 37.84 -5.92
C GLY A 95 -10.50 37.02 -5.75
N SER A 96 -9.41 37.70 -5.39
CA SER A 96 -8.08 37.10 -5.19
C SER A 96 -7.47 37.44 -3.83
N LEU A 97 -6.91 36.44 -3.16
CA LEU A 97 -6.07 36.58 -1.96
C LEU A 97 -4.64 36.14 -2.30
N THR A 98 -3.65 36.94 -1.96
CA THR A 98 -2.22 36.62 -2.04
C THR A 98 -1.58 36.89 -0.69
N ALA A 99 -1.18 35.83 0.00
CA ALA A 99 -0.53 35.89 1.30
C ALA A 99 0.86 35.24 1.24
N GLY A 100 1.87 35.90 1.81
CA GLY A 100 3.19 35.27 1.99
C GLY A 100 3.14 34.05 2.93
N SER A 101 2.29 34.10 3.95
CA SER A 101 1.97 32.96 4.83
C SER A 101 0.54 33.08 5.33
N GLU A 102 -0.18 31.95 5.36
CA GLU A 102 -1.50 31.83 5.98
C GLU A 102 -1.40 30.90 7.18
N LYS A 103 -1.76 31.40 8.36
CA LYS A 103 -1.82 30.59 9.58
C LYS A 103 -3.24 30.63 10.12
N VAL A 104 -3.91 29.48 10.01
CA VAL A 104 -5.30 29.30 10.41
C VAL A 104 -5.33 28.55 11.72
N GLY A 105 -5.73 29.22 12.80
CA GLY A 105 -5.67 28.69 14.16
C GLY A 105 -4.24 28.71 14.69
N ILE A 106 -3.79 29.86 15.20
CA ILE A 106 -2.45 30.00 15.78
C ILE A 106 -2.44 29.44 17.20
N SER A 107 -3.12 30.13 18.12
CA SER A 107 -3.38 29.64 19.49
C SER A 107 -4.89 29.59 19.81
N GLY A 108 -5.72 30.23 18.98
CA GLY A 108 -7.17 30.18 19.05
C GLY A 108 -7.78 29.23 18.01
N THR A 109 -8.99 29.55 17.57
CA THR A 109 -9.67 28.85 16.48
C THR A 109 -9.62 29.70 15.21
N GLY A 110 -9.10 29.14 14.13
CA GLY A 110 -9.17 29.73 12.80
C GLY A 110 -10.01 28.90 11.84
N LYS A 111 -10.76 29.57 10.99
CA LYS A 111 -11.53 28.96 9.90
C LYS A 111 -11.36 29.74 8.61
N PHE A 112 -11.05 29.02 7.53
CA PHE A 112 -11.01 29.57 6.18
C PHE A 112 -12.03 28.81 5.31
N ASP A 113 -12.96 29.53 4.71
CA ASP A 113 -14.00 28.99 3.85
C ASP A 113 -13.80 29.50 2.42
N GLN A 114 -13.37 28.64 1.50
CA GLN A 114 -13.22 28.97 0.09
C GLN A 114 -14.36 28.36 -0.72
N SER A 115 -15.25 29.23 -1.22
CA SER A 115 -16.36 28.85 -2.10
C SER A 115 -16.20 29.33 -3.54
N ALA A 116 -15.28 30.27 -3.79
CA ALA A 116 -14.84 30.65 -5.13
C ALA A 116 -13.47 31.36 -5.06
N GLY A 117 -13.12 32.08 -6.13
CA GLY A 117 -11.92 32.93 -6.17
C GLY A 117 -10.59 32.18 -6.18
N THR A 118 -9.51 32.93 -6.03
CA THR A 118 -8.13 32.40 -6.00
C THR A 118 -7.44 32.75 -4.69
N ASN A 119 -6.89 31.75 -4.01
CA ASN A 119 -6.00 31.93 -2.87
C ASN A 119 -4.59 31.48 -3.28
N TYR A 120 -3.62 32.38 -3.15
CA TYR A 120 -2.19 32.08 -3.21
C TYR A 120 -1.56 32.26 -1.83
N ALA A 121 -1.02 31.18 -1.28
CA ALA A 121 -0.27 31.18 -0.02
C ALA A 121 1.19 30.80 -0.26
N GLY A 122 2.15 31.54 0.30
CA GLY A 122 3.53 31.05 0.33
C GLY A 122 3.63 29.79 1.20
N ALA A 123 3.06 29.82 2.40
CA ALA A 123 2.89 28.64 3.26
C ALA A 123 1.52 28.67 3.93
N LEU A 124 0.75 27.58 3.83
CA LEU A 124 -0.52 27.38 4.53
C LEU A 124 -0.31 26.44 5.72
N VAL A 125 -0.64 26.91 6.93
CA VAL A 125 -0.52 26.12 8.16
C VAL A 125 -1.84 26.16 8.92
N LEU A 126 -2.41 24.98 9.17
CA LEU A 126 -3.63 24.82 9.96
C LEU A 126 -3.26 24.29 11.36
N GLY A 127 -3.72 24.93 12.43
CA GLY A 127 -3.47 24.48 13.81
C GLY A 127 -1.98 24.53 14.18
N LEU A 128 -1.45 25.74 14.38
CA LEU A 128 -0.03 25.96 14.60
C LEU A 128 0.44 25.46 15.97
N ASN A 129 -0.10 26.03 17.06
CA ASN A 129 0.35 25.76 18.43
C ASN A 129 -0.51 24.67 19.10
N ALA A 130 0.01 24.05 20.15
CA ALA A 130 -0.73 23.08 20.94
C ALA A 130 -2.05 23.67 21.47
N GLY A 131 -3.15 22.91 21.35
CA GLY A 131 -4.49 23.36 21.77
C GLY A 131 -5.25 24.22 20.75
N SER A 132 -4.57 24.76 19.73
CA SER A 132 -5.22 25.52 18.65
C SER A 132 -6.00 24.63 17.69
N LYS A 133 -6.92 25.23 16.94
CA LYS A 133 -7.74 24.57 15.92
C LYS A 133 -7.73 25.38 14.63
N GLY A 134 -7.19 24.81 13.56
CA GLY A 134 -7.26 25.36 12.21
C GLY A 134 -8.14 24.52 11.31
N SER A 135 -9.03 25.15 10.55
CA SER A 135 -9.88 24.47 9.58
C SER A 135 -9.90 25.21 8.24
N TYR A 136 -9.83 24.46 7.15
CA TYR A 136 -9.96 24.98 5.79
C TYR A 136 -10.98 24.15 5.02
N ASP A 137 -12.02 24.80 4.49
CA ASP A 137 -13.03 24.18 3.64
C ASP A 137 -12.88 24.68 2.20
N LEU A 138 -12.44 23.82 1.26
CA LEU A 138 -12.34 24.14 -0.16
C LEU A 138 -13.50 23.51 -0.92
N SER A 139 -14.52 24.30 -1.25
CA SER A 139 -15.70 23.82 -1.98
C SER A 139 -15.66 24.13 -3.49
N ALA A 140 -15.03 25.24 -3.88
CA ALA A 140 -14.71 25.58 -5.27
C ALA A 140 -13.62 26.67 -5.32
N GLY A 141 -13.18 27.05 -6.51
CA GLY A 141 -12.05 27.99 -6.69
C GLY A 141 -10.70 27.29 -6.78
N SER A 142 -9.62 28.08 -6.66
CA SER A 142 -8.24 27.61 -6.73
C SER A 142 -7.47 28.02 -5.49
N LEU A 143 -6.80 27.07 -4.86
CA LEU A 143 -5.79 27.26 -3.82
C LEU A 143 -4.42 26.85 -4.39
N THR A 144 -3.43 27.72 -4.26
CA THR A 144 -2.03 27.41 -4.57
C THR A 144 -1.18 27.73 -3.35
N ALA A 145 -0.49 26.72 -2.80
CA ALA A 145 0.41 26.90 -1.66
C ALA A 145 1.80 26.34 -1.95
N ASN A 146 2.92 27.03 -1.67
CA ASN A 146 4.22 26.36 -1.83
C ASN A 146 4.38 25.21 -0.82
N SER A 147 3.89 25.38 0.41
CA SER A 147 3.79 24.31 1.38
C SER A 147 2.45 24.33 2.11
N GLU A 148 1.89 23.15 2.34
CA GLU A 148 0.67 22.96 3.11
C GLU A 148 0.94 22.06 4.31
N THR A 149 0.62 22.54 5.50
CA THR A 149 0.72 21.79 6.76
C THR A 149 -0.64 21.72 7.43
N VAL A 150 -1.26 20.54 7.39
CA VAL A 150 -2.49 20.25 8.10
C VAL A 150 -2.15 19.74 9.50
N GLY A 151 -2.14 20.68 10.44
CA GLY A 151 -1.89 20.43 11.85
C GLY A 151 -0.42 20.29 12.19
N ALA A 152 0.19 21.39 12.63
CA ALA A 152 1.59 21.43 13.05
C ALA A 152 1.74 20.84 14.47
N LEU A 153 1.38 21.61 15.51
CA LEU A 153 1.28 21.14 16.90
C LEU A 153 -0.16 21.11 17.40
N GLY A 154 -1.05 21.88 16.77
CA GLY A 154 -2.49 21.92 17.05
C GLY A 154 -3.30 20.93 16.22
N LYS A 155 -4.63 21.08 16.28
CA LYS A 155 -5.55 20.33 15.43
C LYS A 155 -5.73 21.06 14.10
N GLY A 156 -5.38 20.40 13.00
CA GLY A 156 -5.64 20.86 11.63
C GLY A 156 -6.64 19.97 10.91
N THR A 157 -7.58 20.58 10.19
CA THR A 157 -8.50 19.88 9.28
C THR A 157 -8.59 20.60 7.94
N PHE A 158 -8.40 19.87 6.85
CA PHE A 158 -8.62 20.37 5.50
C PHE A 158 -9.69 19.51 4.82
N ASP A 159 -10.82 20.12 4.42
CA ASP A 159 -11.93 19.43 3.77
C ASP A 159 -12.11 19.97 2.34
N GLN A 160 -11.69 19.17 1.35
CA GLN A 160 -11.82 19.48 -0.07
C GLN A 160 -13.06 18.81 -0.65
N LYS A 161 -14.09 19.61 -0.92
CA LYS A 161 -15.37 19.20 -1.52
C LYS A 161 -15.45 19.53 -3.02
N GLY A 162 -14.46 20.26 -3.54
CA GLY A 162 -14.35 20.62 -4.96
C GLY A 162 -13.09 21.45 -5.23
N GLY A 163 -13.10 22.20 -6.33
CA GLY A 163 -12.00 23.10 -6.71
C GLY A 163 -10.66 22.41 -6.97
N THR A 164 -9.60 23.22 -7.05
CA THR A 164 -8.22 22.77 -7.25
C THR A 164 -7.34 23.24 -6.11
N ASN A 165 -6.61 22.32 -5.47
CA ASN A 165 -5.54 22.60 -4.53
C ASN A 165 -4.20 22.19 -5.17
N THR A 166 -3.28 23.14 -5.33
CA THR A 166 -1.94 22.89 -5.86
C THR A 166 -0.90 23.22 -4.81
N THR A 167 -0.03 22.26 -4.48
CA THR A 167 1.09 22.51 -3.58
C THR A 167 2.39 21.83 -4.03
N LYS A 168 3.53 22.29 -3.51
CA LYS A 168 4.80 21.56 -3.68
C LYS A 168 4.96 20.48 -2.62
N THR A 169 4.55 20.75 -1.38
CA THR A 169 4.65 19.78 -0.30
C THR A 169 3.40 19.79 0.56
N LEU A 170 2.83 18.61 0.79
CA LEU A 170 1.75 18.40 1.74
C LEU A 170 2.26 17.63 2.95
N SER A 171 2.01 18.16 4.15
CA SER A 171 2.24 17.46 5.42
C SER A 171 0.95 17.41 6.20
N VAL A 172 0.45 16.21 6.48
CA VAL A 172 -0.63 16.01 7.46
C VAL A 172 0.01 15.52 8.75
N GLY A 173 0.00 16.36 9.78
CA GLY A 173 0.71 16.11 11.03
C GLY A 173 0.08 15.02 11.90
N GLY A 174 0.54 14.97 13.17
CA GLY A 174 0.08 13.98 14.15
C GLY A 174 -1.28 14.28 14.79
N ASN A 175 -1.54 13.78 15.99
CA ASN A 175 -2.69 14.20 16.82
C ASN A 175 -4.11 14.09 16.21
N LYS A 176 -4.35 13.16 15.28
CA LYS A 176 -5.64 12.97 14.57
C LYS A 176 -5.95 14.12 13.59
N ASN A 177 -4.92 14.77 13.07
CA ASN A 177 -5.05 15.73 11.97
C ASN A 177 -5.50 15.03 10.69
N LYS A 178 -6.31 15.71 9.90
CA LYS A 178 -7.04 15.09 8.79
C LYS A 178 -7.11 15.97 7.55
N TYR A 179 -6.81 15.36 6.41
CA TYR A 179 -7.21 15.87 5.09
C TYR A 179 -8.35 14.98 4.55
N THR A 180 -9.42 15.58 4.05
CA THR A 180 -10.53 14.87 3.39
C THR A 180 -10.64 15.38 1.95
N LEU A 181 -10.65 14.48 0.97
CA LEU A 181 -10.95 14.76 -0.43
C LEU A 181 -12.22 14.03 -0.86
N ASP A 182 -13.30 14.78 -1.04
CA ASP A 182 -14.57 14.26 -1.53
C ASP A 182 -14.74 14.47 -3.04
N ALA A 183 -14.28 15.60 -3.57
CA ALA A 183 -14.23 15.87 -5.01
C ALA A 183 -13.19 16.97 -5.34
N GLY A 184 -12.96 17.21 -6.62
CA GLY A 184 -11.96 18.18 -7.10
C GLY A 184 -10.60 17.54 -7.37
N THR A 185 -9.55 18.38 -7.38
CA THR A 185 -8.19 17.95 -7.70
C THR A 185 -7.20 18.46 -6.65
N LEU A 186 -6.35 17.57 -6.17
CA LEU A 186 -5.15 17.88 -5.38
C LEU A 186 -3.91 17.54 -6.20
N MET A 187 -3.07 18.54 -6.47
CA MET A 187 -1.80 18.39 -7.19
C MET A 187 -0.64 18.71 -6.25
N VAL A 188 0.12 17.69 -5.86
CA VAL A 188 1.34 17.83 -5.06
C VAL A 188 2.54 17.61 -5.97
N SER A 189 3.22 18.67 -6.40
CA SER A 189 4.33 18.56 -7.37
C SER A 189 5.60 17.91 -6.78
N GLY A 190 5.79 18.00 -5.47
CA GLY A 190 6.89 17.39 -4.72
C GLY A 190 6.45 16.14 -3.97
N SER A 191 6.35 16.24 -2.63
CA SER A 191 6.06 15.13 -1.73
C SER A 191 4.81 15.35 -0.89
N ALA A 192 4.11 14.26 -0.59
CA ALA A 192 3.03 14.23 0.40
C ALA A 192 3.42 13.31 1.56
N SER A 193 3.33 13.79 2.79
CA SER A 193 3.70 13.04 3.99
C SER A 193 2.55 13.04 5.00
N ILE A 194 2.07 11.85 5.36
CA ILE A 194 0.94 11.67 6.26
C ILE A 194 1.43 11.05 7.58
N GLY A 195 1.03 11.67 8.69
CA GLY A 195 1.45 11.29 10.03
C GLY A 195 2.89 11.67 10.34
N THR A 196 3.29 12.93 10.11
CA THR A 196 4.69 13.36 10.33
C THR A 196 5.07 13.58 11.80
N LEU A 197 4.10 13.89 12.67
CA LEU A 197 4.30 14.21 14.10
C LEU A 197 3.36 13.42 15.03
N GLY A 198 2.99 12.20 14.66
CA GLY A 198 2.05 11.37 15.41
C GLY A 198 1.11 10.62 14.46
N LYS A 199 -0.19 10.57 14.79
CA LYS A 199 -1.22 9.94 13.95
C LYS A 199 -1.88 10.95 13.02
N GLY A 200 -1.67 10.84 11.71
CA GLY A 200 -2.32 11.66 10.68
C GLY A 200 -3.10 10.81 9.69
N THR A 201 -4.15 11.39 9.10
CA THR A 201 -5.06 10.67 8.19
C THR A 201 -5.36 11.47 6.92
N PHE A 202 -5.36 10.79 5.79
CA PHE A 202 -5.88 11.30 4.52
C PHE A 202 -7.05 10.41 4.06
N ASP A 203 -8.23 10.99 3.91
CA ASP A 203 -9.43 10.29 3.45
C ASP A 203 -9.76 10.73 2.02
N GLN A 204 -9.75 9.79 1.07
CA GLN A 204 -10.18 10.05 -0.30
C GLN A 204 -11.48 9.28 -0.60
N SER A 205 -12.59 9.99 -0.78
CA SER A 205 -13.87 9.41 -1.21
C SER A 205 -14.15 9.65 -2.71
N GLY A 206 -13.51 10.66 -3.30
CA GLY A 206 -13.58 10.97 -4.73
C GLY A 206 -12.42 11.83 -5.21
N GLY A 207 -12.62 12.54 -6.32
CA GLY A 207 -11.62 13.44 -6.90
C GLY A 207 -10.34 12.75 -7.41
N ILE A 208 -9.33 13.57 -7.68
CA ILE A 208 -8.02 13.12 -8.19
C ILE A 208 -6.92 13.69 -7.29
N VAL A 209 -6.02 12.81 -6.82
CA VAL A 209 -4.77 13.17 -6.16
C VAL A 209 -3.62 12.82 -7.08
N THR A 210 -2.76 13.78 -7.40
CA THR A 210 -1.51 13.56 -8.14
C THR A 210 -0.32 13.97 -7.27
N ILE A 211 0.63 13.07 -7.07
CA ILE A 211 1.84 13.28 -6.28
C ILE A 211 3.07 13.05 -7.16
N GLY A 212 3.90 14.08 -7.26
CA GLY A 212 5.06 14.13 -8.12
C GLY A 212 6.28 13.41 -7.55
N ALA A 213 7.46 13.93 -7.88
CA ALA A 213 8.74 13.22 -7.77
C ALA A 213 9.14 12.84 -6.33
N GLY A 214 8.59 13.51 -5.31
CA GLY A 214 8.85 13.20 -3.92
C GLY A 214 8.06 12.01 -3.36
N GLY A 215 7.01 11.57 -4.07
CA GLY A 215 6.17 10.44 -3.68
C GLY A 215 5.29 10.69 -2.46
N LEU A 216 4.48 9.67 -2.13
CA LEU A 216 3.64 9.60 -0.95
C LEU A 216 4.37 8.84 0.16
N ALA A 217 4.48 9.41 1.35
CA ALA A 217 5.04 8.74 2.53
C ALA A 217 4.01 8.65 3.66
N LEU A 218 3.77 7.45 4.17
CA LEU A 218 2.91 7.19 5.33
C LEU A 218 3.75 6.73 6.51
N GLY A 219 3.76 7.50 7.60
CA GLY A 219 4.64 7.20 8.75
C GLY A 219 6.11 7.48 8.44
N LEU A 220 6.41 8.70 8.02
CA LEU A 220 7.74 9.17 7.63
C LEU A 220 8.76 9.10 8.78
N ASN A 221 8.34 9.31 10.03
CA ASN A 221 9.25 9.40 11.18
C ASN A 221 9.08 8.24 12.16
N PRO A 222 10.11 7.92 12.99
CA PRO A 222 9.97 6.93 14.06
C PRO A 222 8.80 7.26 15.00
N ASN A 223 8.10 6.22 15.49
CA ASN A 223 6.95 6.33 16.40
C ASN A 223 5.74 7.12 15.86
N THR A 224 5.71 7.40 14.56
CA THR A 224 4.56 8.05 13.91
C THR A 224 3.67 7.05 13.16
N GLN A 225 2.46 7.47 12.80
CA GLN A 225 1.51 6.66 12.07
C GLN A 225 0.80 7.49 10.99
N GLY A 226 1.00 7.14 9.73
CA GLY A 226 0.23 7.70 8.62
C GLY A 226 -0.83 6.71 8.14
N THR A 227 -2.04 7.19 7.91
CA THR A 227 -3.13 6.41 7.31
C THR A 227 -3.67 7.10 6.08
N TYR A 228 -3.82 6.35 4.99
CA TYR A 228 -4.47 6.80 3.76
C TYR A 228 -5.66 5.87 3.45
N ASP A 229 -6.87 6.41 3.42
CA ASP A 229 -8.08 5.66 3.10
C ASP A 229 -8.58 6.01 1.69
N LEU A 230 -8.33 5.12 0.72
CA LEU A 230 -8.81 5.24 -0.65
C LEU A 230 -10.15 4.52 -0.82
N LYS A 231 -11.25 5.28 -0.74
CA LYS A 231 -12.63 4.78 -0.84
C LYS A 231 -13.18 4.93 -2.27
N GLY A 232 -12.73 5.95 -2.99
CA GLY A 232 -13.09 6.25 -4.38
C GLY A 232 -12.12 7.25 -5.01
N GLY A 233 -12.35 7.65 -6.26
CA GLY A 233 -11.46 8.57 -6.98
C GLY A 233 -10.18 7.91 -7.50
N ALA A 234 -9.20 8.74 -7.85
CA ALA A 234 -7.90 8.32 -8.36
C ALA A 234 -6.74 8.88 -7.53
N LEU A 235 -5.81 8.00 -7.17
CA LEU A 235 -4.50 8.34 -6.60
C LEU A 235 -3.44 8.03 -7.66
N VAL A 236 -2.64 9.02 -8.02
CA VAL A 236 -1.52 8.88 -8.95
C VAL A 236 -0.26 9.35 -8.23
N ALA A 237 0.71 8.46 -8.04
CA ALA A 237 1.96 8.76 -7.34
C ALA A 237 3.16 8.18 -8.09
N VAL A 238 4.28 8.91 -8.13
CA VAL A 238 5.54 8.33 -8.64
C VAL A 238 5.99 7.17 -7.76
N SER A 239 5.78 7.26 -6.45
CA SER A 239 6.02 6.17 -5.50
C SER A 239 5.17 6.32 -4.25
N GLU A 240 4.91 5.19 -3.60
CA GLU A 240 4.21 5.10 -2.32
C GLU A 240 5.09 4.35 -1.32
N THR A 241 5.55 5.06 -0.29
CA THR A 241 6.32 4.49 0.82
C THR A 241 5.43 4.39 2.06
N ILE A 242 4.98 3.18 2.33
CA ILE A 242 4.08 2.85 3.42
C ILE A 242 4.91 2.30 4.58
N GLY A 243 5.06 3.10 5.63
CA GLY A 243 5.90 2.77 6.78
C GLY A 243 7.38 2.94 6.47
N GLU A 244 7.83 4.19 6.30
CA GLU A 244 9.25 4.47 6.03
C GLU A 244 10.10 4.17 7.26
N TYR A 245 9.96 4.99 8.32
CA TYR A 245 10.59 4.78 9.62
C TYR A 245 9.56 4.43 10.71
N GLY A 246 8.31 4.87 10.54
CA GLY A 246 7.19 4.65 11.45
C GLY A 246 6.25 3.53 10.99
N LYS A 247 4.96 3.73 11.26
CA LYS A 247 3.88 2.86 10.78
C LYS A 247 3.12 3.54 9.64
N GLY A 248 2.95 2.86 8.52
CA GLY A 248 2.10 3.34 7.43
C GLY A 248 0.97 2.34 7.18
N THR A 249 -0.22 2.86 6.86
CA THR A 249 -1.34 2.04 6.42
C THR A 249 -2.03 2.70 5.24
N LEU A 250 -2.15 1.99 4.13
CA LEU A 250 -3.03 2.37 3.02
C LEU A 250 -4.18 1.37 2.98
N SER A 251 -5.42 1.85 3.11
CA SER A 251 -6.63 1.05 3.03
C SER A 251 -7.42 1.40 1.79
N GLN A 252 -7.51 0.48 0.84
CA GLN A 252 -8.24 0.67 -0.41
C GLN A 252 -9.52 -0.16 -0.42
N SER A 253 -10.66 0.51 -0.52
CA SER A 253 -11.98 -0.14 -0.67
C SER A 253 -12.63 0.12 -2.03
N GLY A 254 -12.10 1.07 -2.80
CA GLY A 254 -12.53 1.40 -4.16
C GLY A 254 -11.50 2.25 -4.89
N GLY A 255 -11.91 2.90 -5.98
CA GLY A 255 -11.06 3.80 -6.76
C GLY A 255 -9.88 3.11 -7.46
N THR A 256 -8.98 3.92 -8.00
CA THR A 256 -7.75 3.48 -8.68
C THR A 256 -6.52 4.05 -7.99
N ASN A 257 -5.52 3.20 -7.72
CA ASN A 257 -4.19 3.61 -7.30
C ASN A 257 -3.20 3.28 -8.42
N ASN A 258 -2.59 4.32 -9.00
CA ASN A 258 -1.56 4.21 -10.02
C ASN A 258 -0.23 4.71 -9.44
N ALA A 259 0.62 3.78 -9.04
CA ALA A 259 1.91 4.08 -8.41
C ALA A 259 3.06 3.66 -9.33
N GLY A 260 4.17 4.40 -9.38
CA GLY A 260 5.39 3.86 -9.99
C GLY A 260 5.92 2.68 -9.19
N ALA A 261 6.02 2.83 -7.86
CA ALA A 261 6.39 1.76 -6.94
C ALA A 261 5.55 1.79 -5.67
N VAL A 262 5.20 0.61 -5.15
CA VAL A 262 4.56 0.44 -3.84
C VAL A 262 5.56 -0.24 -2.89
N ILE A 263 5.92 0.44 -1.81
CA ILE A 263 6.99 0.02 -0.90
C ILE A 263 6.44 -0.06 0.52
N LEU A 264 6.54 -1.23 1.15
CA LEU A 264 6.03 -1.45 2.51
C LEU A 264 7.18 -1.81 3.47
N GLY A 265 7.29 -1.09 4.58
CA GLY A 265 8.29 -1.36 5.61
C GLY A 265 9.72 -1.11 5.11
N MET A 266 10.02 0.15 4.78
CA MET A 266 11.27 0.54 4.12
C MET A 266 12.51 0.34 5.01
N LYS A 267 12.47 0.88 6.24
CA LYS A 267 13.61 0.89 7.17
C LYS A 267 13.46 -0.16 8.28
N ALA A 268 14.54 -0.46 8.98
CA ALA A 268 14.52 -1.40 10.10
C ALA A 268 13.49 -0.97 11.16
N LYS A 269 12.75 -1.95 11.71
CA LYS A 269 11.66 -1.76 12.70
C LYS A 269 10.42 -0.99 12.22
N SER A 270 10.42 -0.45 11.00
CA SER A 270 9.23 0.18 10.42
C SER A 270 8.19 -0.88 10.03
N LYS A 271 6.92 -0.45 9.93
CA LYS A 271 5.81 -1.33 9.55
C LYS A 271 4.96 -0.68 8.47
N GLY A 272 4.88 -1.32 7.30
CA GLY A 272 3.97 -0.93 6.23
C GLY A 272 2.84 -1.94 6.06
N THR A 273 1.61 -1.46 5.92
CA THR A 273 0.44 -2.29 5.65
C THR A 273 -0.37 -1.72 4.50
N TYR A 274 -0.67 -2.56 3.50
CA TYR A 274 -1.64 -2.25 2.46
C TYR A 274 -2.83 -3.21 2.63
N ASP A 275 -4.03 -2.66 2.82
CA ASP A 275 -5.27 -3.41 3.00
C ASP A 275 -6.19 -3.17 1.78
N MET A 276 -6.24 -4.14 0.87
CA MET A 276 -7.00 -4.08 -0.37
C MET A 276 -8.31 -4.88 -0.26
N LYS A 277 -9.40 -4.14 -0.15
CA LYS A 277 -10.79 -4.62 -0.04
C LYS A 277 -11.62 -4.36 -1.30
N GLY A 278 -11.04 -3.74 -2.32
CA GLY A 278 -11.67 -3.41 -3.60
C GLY A 278 -10.80 -2.50 -4.45
N GLY A 279 -11.33 -2.04 -5.57
CA GLY A 279 -10.62 -1.14 -6.49
C GLY A 279 -9.54 -1.83 -7.34
N VAL A 280 -8.70 -0.99 -7.94
CA VAL A 280 -7.57 -1.42 -8.79
C VAL A 280 -6.29 -0.76 -8.29
N VAL A 281 -5.22 -1.53 -8.19
CA VAL A 281 -3.84 -1.06 -8.04
C VAL A 281 -3.09 -1.36 -9.34
N SER A 282 -2.36 -0.40 -9.85
CA SER A 282 -1.42 -0.60 -10.95
C SER A 282 -0.06 -0.03 -10.55
N SER A 283 0.95 -0.88 -10.50
CA SER A 283 2.31 -0.49 -10.16
C SER A 283 3.36 -1.17 -11.04
N PHE A 284 4.49 -0.50 -11.24
CA PHE A 284 5.63 -1.12 -11.95
C PHE A 284 6.37 -2.11 -11.03
N SER A 285 6.41 -1.83 -9.74
CA SER A 285 6.95 -2.75 -8.73
C SER A 285 6.25 -2.65 -7.38
N GLU A 286 6.20 -3.78 -6.69
CA GLU A 286 5.75 -3.88 -5.30
C GLU A 286 6.84 -4.56 -4.48
N THR A 287 7.31 -3.89 -3.44
CA THR A 287 8.26 -4.49 -2.49
C THR A 287 7.68 -4.47 -1.08
N VAL A 288 7.35 -5.66 -0.61
CA VAL A 288 6.75 -5.90 0.70
C VAL A 288 7.84 -6.34 1.67
N GLY A 289 8.20 -5.45 2.59
CA GLY A 289 9.28 -5.66 3.55
C GLY A 289 10.65 -5.47 2.91
N ILE A 290 11.12 -4.23 2.82
CA ILE A 290 12.49 -3.93 2.34
C ILE A 290 13.50 -4.25 3.43
N SER A 291 13.51 -3.45 4.50
CA SER A 291 14.35 -3.67 5.69
C SER A 291 13.51 -3.79 6.97
N GLY A 292 12.24 -3.39 6.91
CA GLY A 292 11.27 -3.48 8.00
C GLY A 292 10.32 -4.67 7.84
N THR A 293 9.10 -4.50 8.35
CA THR A 293 7.99 -5.44 8.14
C THR A 293 6.99 -4.84 7.17
N GLY A 294 6.78 -5.48 6.02
CA GLY A 294 5.71 -5.14 5.09
C GLY A 294 4.61 -6.20 5.11
N LYS A 295 3.37 -5.78 4.96
CA LYS A 295 2.20 -6.66 4.82
C LYS A 295 1.24 -6.14 3.76
N PHE A 296 0.92 -6.97 2.76
CA PHE A 296 -0.13 -6.69 1.79
C PHE A 296 -1.27 -7.68 2.02
N ASP A 297 -2.47 -7.18 2.28
CA ASP A 297 -3.67 -7.97 2.53
C ASP A 297 -4.65 -7.75 1.38
N GLN A 298 -4.82 -8.74 0.51
CA GLN A 298 -5.74 -8.69 -0.61
C GLN A 298 -6.94 -9.63 -0.37
N SER A 299 -8.12 -9.04 -0.24
CA SER A 299 -9.38 -9.78 -0.11
C SER A 299 -10.28 -9.66 -1.33
N LYS A 300 -10.14 -8.58 -2.12
CA LYS A 300 -10.89 -8.32 -3.36
C LYS A 300 -10.09 -7.40 -4.29
N GLY A 301 -10.69 -7.04 -5.43
CA GLY A 301 -10.12 -6.10 -6.38
C GLY A 301 -9.02 -6.71 -7.26
N THR A 302 -8.31 -5.86 -8.00
CA THR A 302 -7.24 -6.28 -8.91
C THR A 302 -5.95 -5.53 -8.63
N ASN A 303 -4.89 -6.25 -8.28
CA ASN A 303 -3.54 -5.73 -8.17
C ASN A 303 -2.72 -6.09 -9.41
N ASN A 304 -2.34 -5.11 -10.21
CA ASN A 304 -1.37 -5.24 -11.30
C ASN A 304 0.01 -4.81 -10.79
N GLY A 305 0.67 -5.66 -10.00
CA GLY A 305 1.85 -5.32 -9.18
C GLY A 305 3.21 -5.31 -9.89
N GLY A 306 3.23 -5.38 -11.23
CA GLY A 306 4.48 -5.44 -11.99
C GLY A 306 5.42 -6.53 -11.45
N THR A 307 6.60 -6.15 -10.94
CA THR A 307 7.47 -7.07 -10.20
C THR A 307 7.15 -7.07 -8.70
N VAL A 308 6.83 -8.23 -8.13
CA VAL A 308 6.49 -8.38 -6.70
C VAL A 308 7.65 -9.04 -5.94
N VAL A 309 8.11 -8.41 -4.85
CA VAL A 309 9.18 -8.94 -3.99
C VAL A 309 8.76 -8.92 -2.53
N LEU A 310 8.84 -10.07 -1.86
CA LEU A 310 8.53 -10.25 -0.44
C LEU A 310 9.80 -10.54 0.35
N GLY A 311 10.13 -9.69 1.34
CA GLY A 311 11.32 -9.85 2.17
C GLY A 311 12.61 -9.61 1.40
N SER A 312 12.87 -8.34 1.04
CA SER A 312 13.98 -7.95 0.16
C SER A 312 15.34 -8.12 0.83
N ASN A 313 15.61 -7.40 1.93
CA ASN A 313 16.93 -7.34 2.56
C ASN A 313 17.04 -8.29 3.77
N SER A 314 18.26 -8.61 4.18
CA SER A 314 18.49 -9.43 5.37
C SER A 314 17.82 -8.84 6.62
N GLY A 315 17.15 -9.69 7.40
CA GLY A 315 16.41 -9.30 8.61
C GLY A 315 15.00 -8.72 8.37
N SER A 316 14.64 -8.40 7.12
CA SER A 316 13.30 -7.93 6.77
C SER A 316 12.26 -9.05 6.78
N LYS A 317 10.98 -8.65 6.85
CA LYS A 317 9.82 -9.54 6.77
C LYS A 317 8.81 -8.99 5.77
N GLY A 318 8.53 -9.72 4.72
CA GLY A 318 7.47 -9.43 3.76
C GLY A 318 6.38 -10.49 3.82
N THR A 319 5.12 -10.08 3.93
CA THR A 319 3.98 -11.00 3.90
C THR A 319 2.92 -10.50 2.94
N TYR A 320 2.46 -11.36 2.04
CA TYR A 320 1.33 -11.09 1.16
C TYR A 320 0.24 -12.14 1.45
N ASP A 321 -0.95 -11.69 1.84
CA ASP A 321 -2.11 -12.54 2.09
C ASP A 321 -3.13 -12.34 0.95
N LEU A 322 -3.24 -13.33 0.07
CA LEU A 322 -4.23 -13.38 -1.00
C LEU A 322 -5.39 -14.27 -0.59
N SER A 323 -6.46 -13.67 -0.10
CA SER A 323 -7.70 -14.35 0.31
C SER A 323 -8.83 -14.23 -0.73
N GLY A 324 -8.69 -13.31 -1.69
CA GLY A 324 -9.63 -13.13 -2.79
C GLY A 324 -9.15 -12.03 -3.76
N GLY A 325 -9.87 -11.85 -4.87
CA GLY A 325 -9.47 -10.92 -5.93
C GLY A 325 -8.43 -11.51 -6.88
N THR A 326 -7.69 -10.64 -7.57
CA THR A 326 -6.67 -11.04 -8.56
C THR A 326 -5.37 -10.29 -8.34
N LEU A 327 -4.27 -11.02 -8.24
CA LEU A 327 -2.90 -10.52 -8.32
C LEU A 327 -2.33 -10.86 -9.70
N LYS A 328 -1.80 -9.87 -10.41
CA LYS A 328 -1.12 -10.02 -11.69
C LYS A 328 0.27 -9.42 -11.61
N SER A 329 1.28 -10.23 -11.90
CA SER A 329 2.68 -9.82 -11.84
C SER A 329 3.45 -10.28 -13.08
N THR A 330 4.52 -9.56 -13.41
CA THR A 330 5.51 -9.98 -14.40
C THR A 330 6.44 -11.04 -13.82
N SER A 331 6.78 -10.93 -12.54
CA SER A 331 7.52 -11.94 -11.78
C SER A 331 7.28 -11.77 -10.29
N GLU A 332 7.49 -12.85 -9.53
CA GLU A 332 7.38 -12.84 -8.08
C GLU A 332 8.61 -13.45 -7.43
N THR A 333 9.09 -12.81 -6.37
CA THR A 333 10.16 -13.33 -5.52
C THR A 333 9.70 -13.37 -4.07
N VAL A 334 9.57 -14.56 -3.53
CA VAL A 334 9.19 -14.81 -2.13
C VAL A 334 10.44 -15.16 -1.34
N GLY A 335 10.90 -14.24 -0.50
CA GLY A 335 12.06 -14.43 0.38
C GLY A 335 13.39 -14.29 -0.35
N SER A 336 13.70 -13.07 -0.81
CA SER A 336 14.95 -12.72 -1.50
C SER A 336 16.17 -12.88 -0.58
N ALA A 337 16.49 -11.88 0.25
CA ALA A 337 17.46 -12.00 1.34
C ALA A 337 16.82 -11.95 2.73
N GLY A 338 15.58 -11.45 2.83
CA GLY A 338 14.75 -11.44 4.03
C GLY A 338 13.76 -12.60 4.08
N LYS A 339 12.94 -12.66 5.14
CA LYS A 339 11.84 -13.63 5.22
C LYS A 339 10.69 -13.13 4.35
N GLY A 340 10.35 -13.88 3.30
CA GLY A 340 9.18 -13.62 2.49
C GLY A 340 8.12 -14.70 2.70
N THR A 341 6.86 -14.31 2.70
CA THR A 341 5.74 -15.24 2.89
C THR A 341 4.58 -14.84 1.98
N MET A 342 4.16 -15.75 1.12
CA MET A 342 2.96 -15.61 0.30
C MET A 342 1.92 -16.60 0.82
N ASN A 343 0.80 -16.11 1.34
CA ASN A 343 -0.31 -16.90 1.84
C ASN A 343 -1.47 -16.79 0.85
N GLN A 344 -1.67 -17.82 0.02
CA GLN A 344 -2.79 -17.87 -0.90
C GLN A 344 -3.86 -18.81 -0.35
N SER A 345 -4.98 -18.22 0.09
CA SER A 345 -6.14 -18.96 0.61
C SER A 345 -7.37 -18.83 -0.30
N GLY A 346 -7.32 -17.94 -1.28
CA GLY A 346 -8.33 -17.75 -2.30
C GLY A 346 -7.80 -16.88 -3.45
N GLY A 347 -8.70 -16.39 -4.29
CA GLY A 347 -8.36 -15.51 -5.41
C GLY A 347 -7.47 -16.16 -6.47
N THR A 348 -7.01 -15.36 -7.42
CA THR A 348 -6.13 -15.80 -8.51
C THR A 348 -4.82 -15.04 -8.48
N ASN A 349 -3.71 -15.76 -8.40
CA ASN A 349 -2.36 -15.24 -8.61
C ASN A 349 -1.90 -15.61 -10.02
N THR A 350 -1.65 -14.62 -10.88
CA THR A 350 -1.18 -14.81 -12.26
C THR A 350 0.18 -14.17 -12.48
N ILE A 351 1.18 -14.99 -12.77
CA ILE A 351 2.57 -14.61 -12.91
C ILE A 351 2.98 -14.87 -14.35
N LYS A 352 3.21 -13.80 -15.13
CA LYS A 352 3.57 -13.92 -16.55
C LYS A 352 4.94 -14.59 -16.75
N GLY A 353 5.88 -14.28 -15.87
CA GLY A 353 7.24 -14.80 -15.85
C GLY A 353 7.39 -15.95 -14.85
N ALA A 354 8.40 -15.82 -13.98
CA ALA A 354 8.73 -16.85 -13.00
C ALA A 354 8.27 -16.49 -11.59
N LEU A 355 7.82 -17.51 -10.86
CA LEU A 355 7.74 -17.51 -9.39
C LEU A 355 9.05 -18.03 -8.81
N ASN A 356 9.70 -17.24 -7.97
CA ASN A 356 10.93 -17.65 -7.28
C ASN A 356 10.70 -17.67 -5.76
N VAL A 357 10.67 -18.86 -5.17
CA VAL A 357 10.67 -19.01 -3.70
C VAL A 357 12.11 -19.18 -3.24
N GLY A 358 12.70 -18.14 -2.66
CA GLY A 358 14.07 -18.15 -2.16
C GLY A 358 14.23 -18.98 -0.88
N LYS A 359 15.47 -19.16 -0.40
CA LYS A 359 15.79 -19.99 0.78
C LYS A 359 15.08 -19.57 2.07
N LYS A 360 14.69 -18.29 2.16
CA LYS A 360 13.93 -17.71 3.28
C LYS A 360 12.46 -17.46 2.92
N GLY A 361 12.04 -17.97 1.77
CA GLY A 361 10.70 -17.87 1.23
C GLY A 361 9.81 -18.99 1.72
N THR A 362 8.52 -18.67 1.86
CA THR A 362 7.47 -19.65 2.08
C THR A 362 6.26 -19.27 1.23
N TYR A 363 5.81 -20.19 0.38
CA TYR A 363 4.57 -20.06 -0.37
C TYR A 363 3.58 -21.08 0.19
N ASP A 364 2.50 -20.60 0.79
CA ASP A 364 1.44 -21.41 1.39
C ASP A 364 0.18 -21.31 0.52
N LEU A 365 -0.07 -22.35 -0.29
CA LEU A 365 -1.28 -22.51 -1.09
C LEU A 365 -2.29 -23.37 -0.33
N THR A 366 -3.35 -22.72 0.15
CA THR A 366 -4.45 -23.34 0.91
C THR A 366 -5.81 -23.23 0.20
N GLY A 367 -5.84 -22.51 -0.92
CA GLY A 367 -6.97 -22.39 -1.84
C GLY A 367 -6.72 -21.30 -2.88
N GLY A 368 -7.56 -21.22 -3.92
CA GLY A 368 -7.47 -20.20 -4.96
C GLY A 368 -7.03 -20.78 -6.30
N THR A 369 -6.26 -20.02 -7.06
CA THR A 369 -5.65 -20.48 -8.32
C THR A 369 -4.29 -19.82 -8.49
N LEU A 370 -3.23 -20.60 -8.66
CA LEU A 370 -1.90 -20.13 -9.02
C LEU A 370 -1.66 -20.44 -10.50
N ILE A 371 -1.36 -19.41 -11.29
CA ILE A 371 -1.03 -19.53 -12.70
C ILE A 371 0.36 -18.93 -12.89
N ALA A 372 1.35 -19.78 -13.12
CA ALA A 372 2.70 -19.38 -13.45
C ALA A 372 3.25 -20.27 -14.58
N LYS A 373 4.25 -19.76 -15.30
CA LYS A 373 4.89 -20.49 -16.41
C LYS A 373 6.06 -21.33 -15.92
N THR A 374 6.73 -20.85 -14.88
CA THR A 374 7.92 -21.49 -14.32
C THR A 374 8.02 -21.15 -12.85
N GLU A 375 8.27 -22.18 -12.06
CA GLU A 375 8.32 -22.11 -10.60
C GLU A 375 9.67 -22.63 -10.12
N ASN A 376 10.43 -21.79 -9.44
CA ASN A 376 11.72 -22.14 -8.89
C ASN A 376 11.65 -22.12 -7.36
N ASN A 377 11.65 -23.29 -6.74
CA ASN A 377 11.62 -23.40 -5.29
C ASN A 377 13.02 -23.66 -4.70
N SER A 378 13.45 -22.82 -3.78
CA SER A 378 14.65 -23.00 -2.94
C SER A 378 14.33 -22.89 -1.45
N GLY A 379 13.08 -22.61 -1.09
CA GLY A 379 12.57 -22.48 0.27
C GLY A 379 11.44 -23.47 0.51
N ASN A 380 10.32 -23.01 1.07
CA ASN A 380 9.16 -23.87 1.34
C ASN A 380 8.02 -23.57 0.38
N PHE A 381 7.51 -24.60 -0.30
CA PHE A 381 6.29 -24.53 -1.10
C PHE A 381 5.30 -25.55 -0.56
N ASN A 382 4.21 -25.07 0.04
CA ASN A 382 3.24 -25.89 0.74
C ASN A 382 1.89 -25.84 0.00
N VAL A 383 1.29 -27.00 -0.27
CA VAL A 383 -0.08 -27.12 -0.76
C VAL A 383 -0.88 -27.89 0.28
N THR A 384 -1.79 -27.21 0.96
CA THR A 384 -2.45 -27.75 2.16
C THR A 384 -3.96 -27.59 2.07
N GLY A 385 -4.68 -28.71 2.06
CA GLY A 385 -6.13 -28.71 2.27
C GLY A 385 -6.50 -28.53 3.74
N THR A 386 -7.66 -27.94 3.99
CA THR A 386 -8.18 -27.81 5.36
C THR A 386 -8.76 -29.15 5.84
N THR A 387 -8.58 -29.47 7.13
CA THR A 387 -9.07 -30.73 7.72
C THR A 387 -10.61 -30.84 7.82
N LYS A 388 -11.34 -29.75 7.52
CA LYS A 388 -12.81 -29.70 7.56
C LYS A 388 -13.48 -29.96 6.20
N ASN A 389 -12.74 -29.88 5.09
CA ASN A 389 -13.28 -29.98 3.73
C ASN A 389 -12.62 -31.13 2.95
N ALA A 390 -13.18 -31.46 1.78
CA ALA A 390 -12.55 -32.35 0.81
C ALA A 390 -11.10 -31.89 0.49
N PRO A 391 -10.21 -32.81 0.07
CA PRO A 391 -8.84 -32.45 -0.26
C PRO A 391 -8.77 -31.25 -1.21
N LEU A 392 -7.83 -30.35 -0.96
CA LEU A 392 -7.62 -29.20 -1.84
C LEU A 392 -7.23 -29.72 -3.23
N SER A 393 -7.99 -29.36 -4.27
CA SER A 393 -7.72 -29.78 -5.64
C SER A 393 -7.14 -28.62 -6.43
N GLU A 394 -5.87 -28.75 -6.84
CA GLU A 394 -5.13 -27.67 -7.50
C GLU A 394 -4.37 -28.20 -8.72
N THR A 395 -4.30 -27.36 -9.76
CA THR A 395 -3.42 -27.59 -10.90
C THR A 395 -2.37 -26.49 -10.93
N ILE A 396 -1.12 -26.88 -10.74
CA ILE A 396 0.02 -25.98 -10.87
C ILE A 396 0.53 -26.12 -12.31
N SER A 397 0.27 -25.07 -13.09
CA SER A 397 0.73 -24.97 -14.46
C SER A 397 2.22 -24.67 -14.52
N GLY A 398 2.86 -24.98 -15.64
CA GLY A 398 4.26 -24.63 -15.87
C GLY A 398 5.26 -25.67 -15.38
N ASN A 399 6.53 -25.42 -15.68
CA ASN A 399 7.62 -26.28 -15.25
C ASN A 399 8.06 -25.92 -13.84
N PHE A 400 8.05 -26.91 -12.95
CA PHE A 400 8.42 -26.74 -11.56
C PHE A 400 9.81 -27.29 -11.29
N THR A 401 10.69 -26.50 -10.69
CA THR A 401 12.02 -26.95 -10.24
C THR A 401 12.15 -26.74 -8.74
N ASN A 402 12.15 -27.83 -7.97
CA ASN A 402 12.58 -27.85 -6.58
C ASN A 402 14.11 -27.97 -6.54
N LYS A 403 14.81 -26.95 -6.05
CA LYS A 403 16.27 -26.93 -5.93
C LYS A 403 16.72 -27.71 -4.69
N ALA A 404 18.02 -27.97 -4.57
CA ALA A 404 18.59 -28.76 -3.48
C ALA A 404 18.23 -28.29 -2.06
N THR A 405 18.00 -26.99 -1.86
CA THR A 405 17.58 -26.43 -0.56
C THR A 405 16.07 -26.35 -0.38
N GLY A 406 15.30 -26.62 -1.44
CA GLY A 406 13.86 -26.48 -1.46
C GLY A 406 13.14 -27.67 -0.83
N THR A 407 12.00 -27.38 -0.21
CA THR A 407 11.03 -28.36 0.26
C THR A 407 9.69 -28.07 -0.40
N VAL A 408 9.11 -29.11 -1.00
CA VAL A 408 7.69 -29.13 -1.40
C VAL A 408 6.96 -30.02 -0.41
N LYS A 409 5.83 -29.53 0.12
CA LYS A 409 4.98 -30.30 1.02
C LYS A 409 3.53 -30.28 0.55
N THR A 410 2.93 -31.45 0.39
CA THR A 410 1.50 -31.63 0.13
C THR A 410 0.83 -32.28 1.33
N THR A 411 -0.27 -31.68 1.81
CA THR A 411 -1.02 -32.20 2.96
C THR A 411 -2.52 -32.14 2.70
N ASN A 412 -3.22 -33.27 2.80
CA ASN A 412 -4.64 -33.39 2.49
C ASN A 412 -5.02 -32.71 1.15
N ALA A 413 -4.28 -33.02 0.07
CA ALA A 413 -4.42 -32.36 -1.22
C ALA A 413 -4.43 -33.34 -2.41
N ASN A 414 -5.08 -32.93 -3.50
CA ASN A 414 -5.03 -33.51 -4.83
C ASN A 414 -4.33 -32.50 -5.76
N VAL A 415 -3.03 -32.68 -5.99
CA VAL A 415 -2.22 -31.70 -6.74
C VAL A 415 -1.85 -32.26 -8.10
N THR A 416 -2.12 -31.51 -9.17
CA THR A 416 -1.67 -31.82 -10.52
C THR A 416 -0.53 -30.87 -10.91
N TRP A 417 0.63 -31.43 -11.21
CA TRP A 417 1.79 -30.74 -11.77
C TRP A 417 1.79 -30.95 -13.28
N SER A 418 1.25 -29.98 -14.03
CA SER A 418 0.95 -30.19 -15.46
C SER A 418 2.15 -29.99 -16.40
N GLY A 419 3.23 -29.40 -15.92
CA GLY A 419 4.52 -29.36 -16.62
C GLY A 419 5.49 -30.41 -16.09
N THR A 420 6.74 -30.31 -16.50
CA THR A 420 7.79 -31.18 -15.96
C THR A 420 8.13 -30.75 -14.54
N PHE A 421 8.06 -31.69 -13.60
CA PHE A 421 8.48 -31.49 -12.22
C PHE A 421 9.89 -32.05 -12.01
N ILE A 422 10.84 -31.18 -11.69
CA ILE A 422 12.21 -31.55 -11.37
C ILE A 422 12.41 -31.41 -9.86
N ASN A 423 12.72 -32.52 -9.19
CA ASN A 423 13.00 -32.54 -7.76
C ASN A 423 14.49 -32.76 -7.48
N ASN A 424 15.17 -31.73 -6.97
CA ASN A 424 16.51 -31.85 -6.41
C ASN A 424 16.51 -31.70 -4.88
N GLY A 425 15.36 -31.42 -4.26
CA GLY A 425 15.23 -31.22 -2.83
C GLY A 425 14.30 -32.23 -2.17
N ALA A 426 13.65 -31.82 -1.08
CA ALA A 426 12.67 -32.66 -0.39
C ALA A 426 11.28 -32.52 -1.02
N TYR A 427 10.63 -33.63 -1.34
CA TYR A 427 9.19 -33.68 -1.59
C TYR A 427 8.52 -34.52 -0.49
N LYS A 428 7.52 -33.96 0.19
CA LYS A 428 6.85 -34.61 1.33
C LYS A 428 5.34 -34.62 1.14
N SER A 429 4.72 -35.78 1.23
CA SER A 429 3.28 -35.97 1.12
C SER A 429 2.68 -36.54 2.41
N ASP A 430 1.47 -36.09 2.81
CA ASP A 430 0.82 -36.52 4.06
C ASP A 430 -0.71 -36.27 4.17
N PRO A 431 -1.54 -37.32 4.18
CA PRO A 431 -1.74 -38.08 2.95
C PRO A 431 -2.26 -37.15 1.84
N SER A 432 -1.80 -37.35 0.61
CA SER A 432 -2.24 -36.59 -0.57
C SER A 432 -2.20 -37.46 -1.81
N THR A 433 -2.88 -37.04 -2.88
CA THR A 433 -2.69 -37.55 -4.24
C THR A 433 -1.96 -36.50 -5.07
N GLN A 434 -0.88 -36.91 -5.73
CA GLN A 434 -0.06 -36.06 -6.58
C GLN A 434 -0.11 -36.64 -7.99
N THR A 435 -0.43 -35.84 -8.99
CA THR A 435 -0.37 -36.23 -10.39
C THR A 435 0.73 -35.44 -11.07
N PHE A 436 1.72 -36.12 -11.63
CA PHE A 436 2.84 -35.51 -12.34
C PHE A 436 2.72 -35.80 -13.83
N SER A 437 2.84 -34.77 -14.67
CA SER A 437 3.00 -34.96 -16.12
C SER A 437 4.35 -35.56 -16.46
N ASN A 438 5.43 -35.09 -15.83
CA ASN A 438 6.71 -35.79 -15.79
C ASN A 438 7.34 -35.56 -14.42
N LEU A 439 7.96 -36.59 -13.86
CA LEU A 439 8.67 -36.52 -12.59
C LEU A 439 10.13 -36.91 -12.79
N ASN A 440 11.02 -35.93 -12.61
CA ASN A 440 12.47 -36.15 -12.68
C ASN A 440 13.08 -35.88 -11.31
N ILE A 441 13.70 -36.89 -10.69
CA ILE A 441 14.42 -36.73 -9.44
C ILE A 441 15.90 -36.64 -9.74
N GLY A 442 16.52 -35.50 -9.44
CA GLY A 442 17.96 -35.32 -9.56
C GLY A 442 18.73 -35.96 -8.41
N SER A 443 20.06 -35.93 -8.50
CA SER A 443 20.98 -36.64 -7.58
C SER A 443 20.81 -36.34 -6.10
N THR A 444 20.30 -35.16 -5.74
CA THR A 444 20.07 -34.71 -4.35
C THR A 444 18.60 -34.74 -3.93
N GLY A 445 17.68 -35.06 -4.84
CA GLY A 445 16.25 -35.09 -4.58
C GLY A 445 15.82 -36.37 -3.85
N PHE A 446 14.78 -36.27 -3.03
CA PHE A 446 14.15 -37.44 -2.40
C PHE A 446 12.65 -37.23 -2.19
N LEU A 447 11.90 -38.34 -2.17
CA LEU A 447 10.46 -38.38 -1.92
C LEU A 447 10.17 -38.99 -0.54
N GLN A 448 9.18 -38.44 0.14
CA GLN A 448 8.64 -38.95 1.39
C GLN A 448 7.12 -38.99 1.31
N GLY A 449 6.54 -40.15 1.62
CA GLY A 449 5.11 -40.38 1.70
C GLY A 449 4.83 -41.53 2.68
N GLY A 450 3.65 -41.50 3.25
CA GLY A 450 3.12 -42.51 4.16
C GLY A 450 1.95 -43.28 3.56
N PRO A 451 1.18 -43.96 4.42
CA PRO A 451 -0.03 -44.66 4.02
C PRO A 451 -1.04 -43.71 3.37
N LYS A 452 -1.68 -44.17 2.28
CA LYS A 452 -2.68 -43.41 1.48
C LYS A 452 -2.10 -42.27 0.64
N ASP A 453 -0.79 -42.08 0.64
CA ASP A 453 -0.15 -41.23 -0.36
C ASP A 453 -0.12 -41.92 -1.72
N ILE A 454 -0.52 -41.18 -2.76
CA ILE A 454 -0.53 -41.64 -4.15
C ILE A 454 0.32 -40.69 -4.99
N PHE A 455 1.36 -41.24 -5.61
CA PHE A 455 2.18 -40.57 -6.60
C PHE A 455 1.78 -41.12 -7.97
N ASN A 456 0.91 -40.40 -8.65
CA ASN A 456 0.42 -40.73 -9.99
C ASN A 456 1.28 -40.06 -11.06
N ILE A 457 1.74 -40.82 -12.04
CA ILE A 457 2.60 -40.40 -13.14
C ILE A 457 1.83 -40.57 -14.44
N THR A 458 1.64 -39.46 -15.18
CA THR A 458 0.92 -39.46 -16.46
C THR A 458 1.84 -39.44 -17.68
N GLY A 459 3.12 -39.13 -17.49
CA GLY A 459 4.21 -39.26 -18.48
C GLY A 459 5.36 -40.05 -17.90
N ASN A 460 6.57 -39.49 -17.83
CA ASN A 460 7.76 -40.25 -17.43
C ASN A 460 8.14 -40.07 -15.96
N PHE A 461 8.78 -41.10 -15.39
CA PHE A 461 9.40 -41.05 -14.07
C PHE A 461 10.88 -41.46 -14.15
N ILE A 462 11.77 -40.48 -14.03
CA ILE A 462 13.21 -40.68 -14.03
C ILE A 462 13.76 -40.38 -12.64
N ASN A 463 14.45 -41.34 -12.02
CA ASN A 463 15.05 -41.19 -10.70
C ASN A 463 16.56 -41.42 -10.74
N ASP A 464 17.32 -40.31 -10.73
CA ASP A 464 18.79 -40.29 -10.65
C ASP A 464 19.28 -40.00 -9.22
N SER A 465 18.41 -40.17 -8.21
CA SER A 465 18.74 -39.83 -6.83
C SER A 465 19.83 -40.72 -6.24
N THR A 466 20.70 -40.11 -5.45
CA THR A 466 21.68 -40.82 -4.60
C THR A 466 21.26 -40.86 -3.13
N GLN A 467 20.05 -40.36 -2.81
CA GLN A 467 19.59 -40.09 -1.44
C GLN A 467 18.71 -41.21 -0.88
N SER A 468 19.17 -42.45 -1.00
CA SER A 468 18.34 -43.62 -0.66
C SER A 468 17.96 -43.74 0.81
N THR A 469 18.74 -43.13 1.73
CA THR A 469 18.46 -43.11 3.18
C THR A 469 17.42 -42.06 3.58
N LEU A 470 17.19 -41.05 2.75
CA LEU A 470 16.17 -40.01 2.96
C LEU A 470 14.85 -40.34 2.26
N TRP A 471 14.90 -41.27 1.30
CA TRP A 471 13.78 -41.74 0.53
C TRP A 471 12.84 -42.62 1.38
N GLN A 472 11.56 -42.24 1.45
CA GLN A 472 10.56 -42.91 2.29
C GLN A 472 9.24 -43.06 1.54
N THR A 473 9.09 -44.09 0.70
CA THR A 473 7.85 -44.35 -0.06
C THR A 473 7.33 -45.78 0.06
N SER A 474 7.88 -46.58 0.99
CA SER A 474 7.53 -47.99 1.19
C SER A 474 6.10 -48.22 1.67
N GLN A 475 5.38 -47.16 2.04
CA GLN A 475 3.96 -47.19 2.43
C GLN A 475 3.06 -46.44 1.44
N SER A 476 3.62 -45.89 0.37
CA SER A 476 2.91 -45.11 -0.64
C SER A 476 2.65 -45.92 -1.91
N THR A 477 1.67 -45.44 -2.69
CA THR A 477 1.34 -46.01 -4.01
C THR A 477 2.03 -45.18 -5.09
N LEU A 478 2.77 -45.84 -5.97
CA LEU A 478 3.20 -45.31 -7.27
C LEU A 478 2.21 -45.81 -8.32
N GLU A 479 1.55 -44.91 -9.02
CA GLU A 479 0.61 -45.22 -10.09
C GLU A 479 1.11 -44.63 -11.41
N PHE A 480 1.01 -45.39 -12.49
CA PHE A 480 1.16 -44.86 -13.84
C PHE A 480 -0.21 -44.85 -14.53
N SER A 481 -0.69 -43.65 -14.86
CA SER A 481 -1.98 -43.49 -15.54
C SER A 481 -1.87 -42.55 -16.73
N GLY A 482 -2.07 -43.10 -17.93
CA GLY A 482 -2.15 -42.36 -19.18
C GLY A 482 -3.32 -42.84 -20.03
N SER A 483 -3.45 -42.25 -21.22
CA SER A 483 -4.36 -42.79 -22.23
C SER A 483 -3.98 -44.23 -22.57
N SER A 484 -4.95 -45.04 -23.01
CA SER A 484 -4.68 -46.42 -23.44
C SER A 484 -3.57 -46.46 -24.50
N GLY A 485 -2.55 -47.30 -24.26
CA GLY A 485 -1.34 -47.39 -25.09
C GLY A 485 -0.22 -46.42 -24.70
N ALA A 486 -0.37 -45.62 -23.64
CA ALA A 486 0.72 -44.78 -23.15
C ALA A 486 1.91 -45.64 -22.71
N ILE A 487 3.10 -45.19 -23.11
CA ILE A 487 4.38 -45.78 -22.74
C ILE A 487 5.05 -44.80 -21.79
N HIS A 488 5.45 -45.29 -20.62
CA HIS A 488 6.14 -44.51 -19.59
C HIS A 488 7.58 -45.01 -19.46
N ASP A 489 8.54 -44.09 -19.55
CA ASP A 489 9.91 -44.40 -19.14
C ASP A 489 9.97 -44.37 -17.62
N PHE A 490 10.40 -45.49 -17.03
CA PHE A 490 10.54 -45.65 -15.59
C PHE A 490 11.97 -46.08 -15.25
N SER A 491 12.74 -45.13 -14.69
CA SER A 491 14.11 -45.35 -14.24
C SER A 491 14.20 -45.30 -12.72
N VAL A 492 14.92 -46.26 -12.13
CA VAL A 492 15.17 -46.37 -10.69
C VAL A 492 16.66 -46.47 -10.41
N ALA A 493 17.19 -45.65 -9.49
CA ALA A 493 18.59 -45.68 -9.04
C ALA A 493 18.89 -46.79 -7.99
N GLY A 494 18.06 -47.83 -7.92
CA GLY A 494 18.20 -48.90 -6.93
C GLY A 494 19.30 -49.90 -7.30
N LEU A 495 20.04 -50.40 -6.31
CA LEU A 495 21.01 -51.48 -6.50
C LEU A 495 20.28 -52.80 -6.78
N GLN A 496 20.71 -53.48 -7.84
CA GLN A 496 20.22 -54.82 -8.19
C GLN A 496 20.48 -55.79 -7.02
N GLY A 497 19.41 -56.40 -6.50
CA GLY A 497 19.49 -57.34 -5.37
C GLY A 497 19.64 -56.70 -3.98
N GLY A 498 19.54 -55.37 -3.86
CA GLY A 498 19.74 -54.62 -2.59
C GLY A 498 18.63 -54.73 -1.54
N GLY A 499 17.56 -55.49 -1.79
CA GLY A 499 16.36 -55.52 -0.93
C GLY A 499 15.61 -54.19 -0.90
N ASP A 500 14.67 -54.03 0.04
CA ASP A 500 13.76 -52.86 0.08
C ASP A 500 14.29 -51.70 0.95
N THR A 501 15.31 -51.95 1.77
CA THR A 501 15.86 -50.95 2.70
C THR A 501 16.87 -50.06 2.00
N ASN A 502 16.67 -48.74 2.04
CA ASN A 502 17.56 -47.75 1.40
C ASN A 502 17.79 -48.05 -0.10
N ASN A 503 16.74 -48.49 -0.80
CA ASN A 503 16.81 -48.90 -2.21
C ASN A 503 15.67 -48.32 -3.06
N PHE A 504 15.18 -47.12 -2.70
CA PHE A 504 14.11 -46.42 -3.42
C PHE A 504 12.79 -47.22 -3.56
N ALA A 505 12.49 -48.07 -2.57
CA ALA A 505 11.35 -48.98 -2.61
C ALA A 505 10.00 -48.27 -2.48
N TRP A 506 8.99 -48.80 -3.18
CA TRP A 506 7.60 -48.36 -3.15
C TRP A 506 6.71 -49.41 -2.47
N GLY A 507 5.68 -48.97 -1.77
CA GLY A 507 4.74 -49.88 -1.10
C GLY A 507 3.82 -50.61 -2.08
N THR A 508 3.37 -49.92 -3.12
CA THR A 508 2.55 -50.51 -4.18
C THR A 508 2.86 -49.84 -5.51
N LEU A 509 2.99 -50.65 -6.56
CA LEU A 509 3.07 -50.19 -7.96
C LEU A 509 1.77 -50.56 -8.68
N LEU A 510 1.10 -49.58 -9.25
CA LEU A 510 -0.08 -49.75 -10.10
C LEU A 510 0.24 -49.27 -11.51
N VAL A 511 -0.17 -50.05 -12.51
CA VAL A 511 -0.06 -49.67 -13.93
C VAL A 511 -1.46 -49.67 -14.51
N GLY A 512 -1.89 -48.51 -15.00
CA GLY A 512 -3.22 -48.33 -15.58
C GLY A 512 -3.46 -49.26 -16.77
N ASN A 513 -4.72 -49.65 -16.98
CA ASN A 513 -5.07 -50.60 -18.04
C ASN A 513 -4.56 -50.14 -19.42
N GLY A 514 -3.80 -51.00 -20.09
CA GLY A 514 -3.19 -50.72 -21.39
C GLY A 514 -2.01 -49.74 -21.38
N ASN A 515 -1.49 -49.36 -20.21
CA ASN A 515 -0.25 -48.58 -20.08
C ASN A 515 0.95 -49.54 -20.03
N LEU A 516 2.09 -49.10 -20.56
CA LEU A 516 3.32 -49.89 -20.66
C LEU A 516 4.44 -49.16 -19.93
N LEU A 517 5.30 -49.91 -19.23
CA LEU A 517 6.50 -49.39 -18.59
C LEU A 517 7.75 -49.86 -19.34
N THR A 518 8.59 -48.91 -19.74
CA THR A 518 9.95 -49.19 -20.18
C THR A 518 10.87 -49.02 -18.98
N LEU A 519 11.39 -50.14 -18.47
CA LEU A 519 12.30 -50.14 -17.33
C LEU A 519 13.73 -49.92 -17.80
N THR A 520 14.39 -48.91 -17.25
CA THR A 520 15.82 -48.66 -17.47
C THR A 520 16.53 -48.54 -16.13
N ASP A 521 17.74 -49.08 -16.05
CA ASP A 521 18.58 -48.87 -14.87
C ASP A 521 18.89 -47.37 -14.71
N GLY A 522 18.73 -46.85 -13.50
CA GLY A 522 19.14 -45.47 -13.18
C GLY A 522 20.66 -45.36 -13.14
N SER A 523 21.21 -44.17 -13.43
CA SER A 523 22.66 -43.94 -13.47
C SER A 523 23.36 -44.15 -12.12
#